data_AF-A0A7J7M3B1-F1
#
_entry.id   AF-A0A7J7M3B1-F1
#
_cell.length_a   1.000
_cell.length_b   1.000
_cell.length_c   1.000
_cell.angle_alpha   90.00
_cell.angle_beta   90.00
_cell.angle_gamma   90.00
#
_symmetry.space_group_name_H-M   'P 1'
#
loop_
_entity.id
_entity.type
_entity.pdbx_description
1 polymer ?
#
loop_
_entity_poly.entity_id
_entity_poly.type
_entity_poly.pdbx_seq_one_letter_code
_entity_poly.pdbx_strand_id
1 'polypeptide(L)'
;MLAAILTFYANVGFPIRKLPGLCYSNQGSSPRNRSGSGIVAQVDEFGVKHDSGLFIRAVKVMGGMKKATTEAKVELYKSYGWSELDIISAFRKFPHVLAGSDQNIRITMSFLINEVRYKPIDITLRPALLSGSLEKGIEAQE
;
A
#
# COMPACT_ATOMS: atom_id res chain seq x y z
N MET A 1 19.45 1.25 15.31
CA MET A 1 18.33 1.31 14.32
C MET A 1 17.88 -0.08 13.87
N LEU A 2 18.77 -0.98 13.42
CA LEU A 2 18.40 -2.34 12.99
C LEU A 2 17.75 -3.19 14.10
N ALA A 3 18.28 -3.19 15.32
CA ALA A 3 17.71 -3.97 16.43
C ALA A 3 16.26 -3.57 16.76
N ALA A 4 15.93 -2.28 16.75
CA ALA A 4 14.57 -1.80 16.99
C ALA A 4 13.59 -2.23 15.89
N ILE A 5 14.04 -2.25 14.63
CA ILE A 5 13.25 -2.71 13.49
C ILE A 5 12.98 -4.22 13.61
N LEU A 6 14.00 -5.01 13.98
CA LEU A 6 13.86 -6.45 14.19
C LEU A 6 12.86 -6.77 15.33
N THR A 7 13.00 -6.08 16.47
CA THR A 7 12.08 -6.25 17.62
C THR A 7 10.65 -5.86 17.26
N PHE A 8 10.46 -4.77 16.51
CA PHE A 8 9.14 -4.39 16.04
C PHE A 8 8.50 -5.47 15.18
N TYR A 9 9.21 -5.96 14.14
CA TYR A 9 8.67 -6.97 13.24
C TYR A 9 8.41 -8.32 13.92
N ALA A 10 9.25 -8.70 14.89
CA ALA A 10 9.01 -9.86 15.74
C ALA A 10 7.70 -9.71 16.55
N ASN A 11 7.50 -8.55 17.18
CA ASN A 11 6.33 -8.27 18.02
C ASN A 11 5.01 -8.21 17.22
N VAL A 12 5.07 -7.86 15.93
CA VAL A 12 3.89 -7.86 15.04
C VAL A 12 3.66 -9.21 14.34
N GLY A 13 4.41 -10.26 14.70
CA GLY A 13 4.18 -11.63 14.22
C GLY A 13 5.00 -12.05 13.00
N PHE A 14 5.93 -11.22 12.50
CA PHE A 14 6.80 -11.62 11.39
C PHE A 14 7.91 -12.57 11.87
N PRO A 15 8.16 -13.70 11.19
CA PRO A 15 9.15 -14.68 11.62
C PRO A 15 10.59 -14.14 11.52
N ILE A 16 11.27 -14.01 12.67
CA ILE A 16 12.62 -13.43 12.79
C ILE A 16 13.63 -14.06 11.82
N ARG A 17 13.57 -15.38 11.64
CA ARG A 17 14.45 -16.13 10.73
C ARG A 17 14.39 -15.67 9.26
N LYS A 18 13.29 -15.03 8.84
CA LYS A 18 13.10 -14.52 7.46
C LYS A 18 13.51 -13.05 7.31
N LEU A 19 13.88 -12.34 8.39
CA LEU A 19 14.23 -10.92 8.36
C LEU A 19 15.55 -10.55 7.65
N PRO A 20 16.65 -11.32 7.76
CA PRO A 20 17.95 -10.89 7.23
C PRO A 20 17.97 -10.55 5.73
N GLY A 21 17.13 -11.21 4.93
CA GLY A 21 17.00 -10.95 3.48
C GLY A 21 16.15 -9.74 3.10
N LEU A 22 15.41 -9.14 4.04
CA LEU A 22 14.45 -8.05 3.78
C LEU A 22 14.94 -6.68 4.24
N CYS A 23 15.94 -6.61 5.13
CA CYS A 23 16.43 -5.36 5.72
C CYS A 23 17.24 -4.48 4.76
N TYR A 24 17.69 -4.99 3.61
CA TYR A 24 18.57 -4.23 2.69
C TYR A 24 17.82 -3.38 1.65
N SER A 25 16.51 -3.58 1.43
CA SER A 25 15.86 -3.05 0.23
C SER A 25 14.90 -1.86 0.42
N ASN A 26 14.81 -1.20 1.60
CA ASN A 26 13.78 -0.15 1.73
C ASN A 26 13.98 0.86 2.89
N GLN A 27 14.92 1.81 2.73
CA GLN A 27 14.93 3.04 3.53
C GLN A 27 13.72 3.93 3.17
N GLY A 28 13.00 4.43 4.18
CA GLY A 28 12.06 5.55 4.01
C GLY A 28 10.72 5.30 4.68
N SER A 29 10.34 6.22 5.58
CA SER A 29 9.17 6.27 6.47
C SER A 29 9.16 5.30 7.66
N SER A 30 9.57 5.85 8.82
CA SER A 30 9.24 5.31 10.15
C SER A 30 7.71 5.20 10.28
N PRO A 31 7.17 4.11 10.86
CA PRO A 31 5.75 4.08 11.24
C PRO A 31 5.44 5.32 12.10
N ARG A 32 4.36 6.03 11.80
CA ARG A 32 3.84 7.07 12.71
C ARG A 32 3.51 6.38 14.03
N ASN A 33 3.73 7.06 15.17
CA ASN A 33 3.57 6.58 16.56
C ASN A 33 2.19 5.92 16.84
N ARG A 34 1.99 4.71 16.32
CA ARG A 34 0.78 3.89 16.47
C ARG A 34 1.18 2.54 17.01
N SER A 35 0.30 1.96 17.84
CA SER A 35 0.51 0.62 18.37
C SER A 35 0.64 -0.39 17.23
N GLY A 36 1.62 -1.28 17.32
CA GLY A 36 1.82 -2.36 16.34
C GLY A 36 0.57 -3.22 16.16
N SER A 37 -0.21 -3.45 17.23
CA SER A 37 -1.44 -4.24 17.19
C SER A 37 -2.53 -3.65 16.29
N GLY A 38 -2.72 -2.32 16.29
CA GLY A 38 -3.70 -1.67 15.42
C GLY A 38 -3.31 -1.73 13.94
N ILE A 39 -2.01 -1.69 13.65
CA ILE A 39 -1.48 -1.82 12.28
C ILE A 39 -1.70 -3.25 11.77
N VAL A 40 -1.41 -4.26 12.60
CA VAL A 40 -1.59 -5.68 12.26
C VAL A 40 -3.05 -5.99 11.99
N ALA A 41 -3.97 -5.53 12.84
CA ALA A 41 -5.40 -5.73 12.62
C ALA A 41 -5.86 -5.21 11.25
N GLN A 42 -5.39 -4.02 10.84
CA GLN A 42 -5.68 -3.52 9.51
C GLN A 42 -5.03 -4.35 8.39
N VAL A 43 -3.82 -4.88 8.59
CA VAL A 43 -3.19 -5.75 7.58
C VAL A 43 -3.92 -7.10 7.46
N ASP A 44 -4.46 -7.59 8.56
CA ASP A 44 -5.26 -8.83 8.63
C ASP A 44 -6.62 -8.67 7.95
N GLU A 45 -7.26 -7.49 8.04
CA GLU A 45 -8.47 -7.15 7.28
C GLU A 45 -8.26 -7.34 5.75
N PHE A 46 -7.02 -7.17 5.26
CA PHE A 46 -6.64 -7.37 3.85
C PHE A 46 -6.06 -8.76 3.57
N GLY A 47 -5.98 -9.66 4.56
CA GLY A 47 -5.58 -11.06 4.39
C GLY A 47 -4.13 -11.28 3.92
N VAL A 48 -3.20 -10.39 4.30
CA VAL A 48 -1.78 -10.55 3.97
C VAL A 48 -1.13 -11.55 4.92
N LYS A 49 -0.51 -12.62 4.39
CA LYS A 49 0.18 -13.63 5.20
C LYS A 49 1.42 -13.04 5.89
N HIS A 50 1.52 -13.25 7.20
CA HIS A 50 2.57 -12.73 8.07
C HIS A 50 3.99 -13.23 7.72
N ASP A 51 4.11 -14.36 7.05
CA ASP A 51 5.39 -14.97 6.70
C ASP A 51 5.94 -14.56 5.33
N SER A 52 5.26 -13.61 4.67
CA SER A 52 5.60 -13.10 3.34
C SER A 52 6.33 -11.75 3.44
N GLY A 53 7.29 -11.50 2.53
CA GLY A 53 7.93 -10.17 2.43
C GLY A 53 6.94 -9.03 2.15
N LEU A 54 5.73 -9.36 1.66
CA LEU A 54 4.62 -8.43 1.47
C LEU A 54 4.03 -7.95 2.79
N PHE A 55 4.06 -8.75 3.85
CA PHE A 55 3.60 -8.35 5.17
C PHE A 55 4.39 -7.15 5.71
N ILE A 56 5.72 -7.16 5.57
CA ILE A 56 6.58 -6.03 5.96
C ILE A 56 6.17 -4.77 5.20
N ARG A 57 5.94 -4.89 3.89
CA ARG A 57 5.50 -3.76 3.05
C ARG A 57 4.11 -3.26 3.45
N ALA A 58 3.17 -4.18 3.72
CA ALA A 58 1.82 -3.86 4.15
C ALA A 58 1.79 -3.16 5.52
N VAL A 59 2.51 -3.70 6.51
CA VAL A 59 2.67 -3.08 7.85
C VAL A 59 3.29 -1.69 7.73
N LYS A 60 4.27 -1.50 6.85
CA LYS A 60 4.88 -0.19 6.60
C LYS A 60 3.88 0.81 6.00
N VAL A 61 3.15 0.42 4.97
CA VAL A 61 2.13 1.26 4.33
C VAL A 61 1.03 1.61 5.34
N MET A 62 0.47 0.62 6.02
CA MET A 62 -0.60 0.83 7.01
C MET A 62 -0.12 1.61 8.22
N GLY A 63 1.09 1.36 8.72
CA GLY A 63 1.71 2.12 9.81
C GLY A 63 1.85 3.60 9.50
N GLY A 64 2.01 3.93 8.22
CA GLY A 64 2.04 5.28 7.71
C GLY A 64 0.69 6.01 7.69
N MET A 65 -0.48 5.38 7.91
CA MET A 65 -1.81 5.99 7.65
C MET A 65 -2.90 5.62 8.67
N LYS A 66 -3.63 6.60 9.21
CA LYS A 66 -4.77 6.35 10.12
C LYS A 66 -5.80 5.41 9.46
N LYS A 67 -6.60 4.68 10.27
CA LYS A 67 -7.66 3.79 9.76
C LYS A 67 -8.65 4.53 8.85
N ALA A 68 -9.14 5.70 9.29
CA ALA A 68 -10.00 6.56 8.47
C ALA A 68 -9.37 6.95 7.11
N THR A 69 -8.05 7.17 7.04
CA THR A 69 -7.35 7.43 5.77
C THR A 69 -7.34 6.20 4.86
N THR A 70 -7.22 5.00 5.45
CA THR A 70 -7.27 3.74 4.71
C THR A 70 -8.67 3.52 4.13
N GLU A 71 -9.71 3.70 4.95
CA GLU A 71 -11.12 3.58 4.56
C GLU A 71 -11.48 4.57 3.45
N ALA A 72 -11.07 5.84 3.59
CA ALA A 72 -11.29 6.85 2.55
C ALA A 72 -10.68 6.46 1.19
N LYS A 73 -9.49 5.84 1.20
CA LYS A 73 -8.85 5.34 -0.04
C LYS A 73 -9.57 4.12 -0.61
N VAL A 74 -10.10 3.24 0.23
CA VAL A 74 -10.93 2.11 -0.20
C VAL A 74 -12.18 2.64 -0.92
N GLU A 75 -12.86 3.62 -0.33
CA GLU A 75 -14.04 4.25 -0.96
C GLU A 75 -13.67 4.99 -2.26
N LEU A 76 -12.51 5.63 -2.31
CA LEU A 76 -12.00 6.23 -3.54
C LEU A 76 -11.83 5.18 -4.66
N TYR A 77 -11.22 4.02 -4.40
CA TYR A 77 -11.12 2.96 -5.41
C TYR A 77 -12.49 2.40 -5.82
N LYS A 78 -13.43 2.25 -4.88
CA LYS A 78 -14.81 1.84 -5.19
C LYS A 78 -15.50 2.81 -6.15
N SER A 79 -15.24 4.13 -6.03
CA SER A 79 -15.78 5.13 -6.97
C SER A 79 -15.31 4.94 -8.43
N TYR A 80 -14.21 4.21 -8.65
CA TYR A 80 -13.73 3.82 -9.98
C TYR A 80 -14.22 2.43 -10.43
N GLY A 81 -15.20 1.87 -9.71
CA GLY A 81 -15.84 0.59 -10.04
C GLY A 81 -15.09 -0.64 -9.52
N TRP A 82 -14.12 -0.49 -8.63
CA TRP A 82 -13.45 -1.63 -7.99
C TRP A 82 -14.34 -2.23 -6.90
N SER A 83 -14.40 -3.56 -6.83
CA SER A 83 -15.05 -4.22 -5.69
C SER A 83 -14.12 -4.24 -4.47
N GLU A 84 -14.67 -4.52 -3.28
CA GLU A 84 -13.84 -4.73 -2.09
C GLU A 84 -12.83 -5.87 -2.27
N LEU A 85 -13.25 -6.97 -2.91
CA LEU A 85 -12.37 -8.07 -3.28
C LEU A 85 -11.24 -7.66 -4.24
N ASP A 86 -11.50 -6.80 -5.22
CA ASP A 86 -10.47 -6.27 -6.12
C ASP A 86 -9.41 -5.48 -5.35
N ILE A 87 -9.85 -4.63 -4.42
CA ILE A 87 -8.96 -3.81 -3.59
C ILE A 87 -8.10 -4.70 -2.68
N ILE A 88 -8.70 -5.69 -2.03
CA ILE A 88 -7.99 -6.68 -1.21
C ILE A 88 -6.96 -7.44 -2.06
N SER A 89 -7.36 -7.90 -3.25
CA SER A 89 -6.49 -8.63 -4.19
C SER A 89 -5.31 -7.76 -4.66
N ALA A 90 -5.57 -6.51 -5.03
CA ALA A 90 -4.57 -5.55 -5.45
C ALA A 90 -3.58 -5.23 -4.32
N PHE A 91 -4.07 -4.98 -3.10
CA PHE A 91 -3.23 -4.71 -1.94
C PHE A 91 -2.35 -5.90 -1.58
N ARG A 92 -2.90 -7.13 -1.63
CA ARG A 92 -2.14 -8.37 -1.39
C ARG A 92 -1.01 -8.57 -2.40
N LYS A 93 -1.18 -8.13 -3.64
CA LYS A 93 -0.14 -8.18 -4.68
C LYS A 93 0.86 -7.03 -4.55
N PHE A 94 0.37 -5.84 -4.22
CA PHE A 94 1.15 -4.61 -4.20
C PHE A 94 0.62 -3.64 -3.14
N PRO A 95 1.09 -3.71 -1.88
CA PRO A 95 0.57 -2.89 -0.78
C PRO A 95 0.66 -1.38 -1.02
N HIS A 96 1.60 -0.95 -1.88
CA HIS A 96 1.78 0.46 -2.25
C HIS A 96 0.59 1.06 -3.02
N VAL A 97 -0.38 0.25 -3.47
CA VAL A 97 -1.65 0.74 -4.04
C VAL A 97 -2.39 1.69 -3.09
N LEU A 98 -2.23 1.53 -1.76
CA LEU A 98 -2.80 2.45 -0.77
C LEU A 98 -1.81 3.52 -0.27
N ALA A 99 -0.55 3.51 -0.73
CA ALA A 99 0.48 4.41 -0.22
C ALA A 99 0.41 5.83 -0.79
N GLY A 100 -0.06 6.00 -2.05
CA GLY A 100 -0.14 7.31 -2.72
C GLY A 100 -1.16 8.26 -2.07
N SER A 101 -0.98 9.58 -2.24
CA SER A 101 -1.98 10.58 -1.81
C SER A 101 -3.31 10.35 -2.54
N ASP A 102 -4.43 10.78 -1.95
CA ASP A 102 -5.74 10.70 -2.60
C ASP A 102 -5.74 11.45 -3.95
N GLN A 103 -5.01 12.58 -4.01
CA GLN A 103 -4.81 13.35 -5.23
C GLN A 103 -4.05 12.55 -6.29
N ASN A 104 -2.93 11.91 -5.94
CA ASN A 104 -2.17 11.09 -6.87
C ASN A 104 -2.98 9.89 -7.37
N ILE A 105 -3.77 9.26 -6.51
CA ILE A 105 -4.67 8.17 -6.91
C ILE A 105 -5.66 8.68 -7.95
N ARG A 106 -6.30 9.84 -7.70
CA ARG A 106 -7.26 10.45 -8.64
C ARG A 106 -6.62 10.75 -10.00
N ILE A 107 -5.46 11.42 -9.99
CA ILE A 107 -4.73 11.75 -11.22
C ILE A 107 -4.38 10.47 -11.99
N THR A 108 -3.79 9.49 -11.30
CA THR A 108 -3.34 8.25 -11.93
C THR A 108 -4.50 7.42 -12.49
N MET A 109 -5.59 7.28 -11.73
CA MET A 109 -6.78 6.58 -12.20
C MET A 109 -7.42 7.28 -13.40
N SER A 110 -7.58 8.60 -13.34
CA SER A 110 -8.13 9.38 -14.47
C SER A 110 -7.25 9.25 -15.72
N PHE A 111 -5.93 9.34 -15.58
CA PHE A 111 -5.01 9.17 -16.70
C PHE A 111 -5.11 7.76 -17.32
N LEU A 112 -5.08 6.71 -16.49
CA LEU A 112 -5.15 5.33 -16.98
C LEU A 112 -6.47 5.03 -17.69
N ILE A 113 -7.60 5.53 -17.16
CA ILE A 113 -8.93 5.28 -17.71
C ILE A 113 -9.22 6.15 -18.94
N ASN A 114 -8.92 7.46 -18.85
CA ASN A 114 -9.34 8.43 -19.87
C ASN A 114 -8.33 8.55 -21.01
N GLU A 115 -7.03 8.59 -20.71
CA GLU A 115 -5.99 8.80 -21.72
C GLU A 115 -5.49 7.47 -22.28
N VAL A 116 -5.12 6.54 -21.40
CA VAL A 116 -4.56 5.23 -21.80
C VAL A 116 -5.67 4.22 -22.17
N ARG A 117 -6.94 4.53 -21.86
CA ARG A 117 -8.11 3.70 -22.17
C ARG A 117 -8.11 2.32 -21.51
N TYR A 118 -7.47 2.18 -20.35
CA TYR A 118 -7.62 0.96 -19.54
C TYR A 118 -9.03 0.84 -18.98
N LYS A 119 -9.55 -0.40 -18.94
CA LYS A 119 -10.75 -0.69 -18.15
C LYS A 119 -10.34 -0.79 -16.67
N PRO A 120 -11.20 -0.39 -15.71
CA PRO A 120 -10.89 -0.50 -14.29
C PRO A 120 -10.38 -1.88 -13.87
N ILE A 121 -10.99 -2.95 -14.41
CA ILE A 121 -10.58 -4.35 -14.16
C ILE A 121 -9.17 -4.68 -14.65
N ASP A 122 -8.68 -4.05 -15.72
CA ASP A 122 -7.32 -4.28 -16.22
C ASP A 122 -6.26 -3.71 -15.26
N ILE A 123 -6.64 -2.66 -14.51
CA ILE A 123 -5.79 -1.98 -13.53
C ILE A 123 -5.72 -2.82 -12.24
N THR A 124 -6.82 -3.45 -11.81
CA THR A 124 -6.82 -4.34 -10.61
C THR A 124 -5.87 -5.52 -10.78
N LEU A 125 -5.72 -6.02 -12.02
CA LEU A 125 -4.81 -7.10 -12.36
C LEU A 125 -3.34 -6.65 -12.34
N ARG A 126 -3.07 -5.35 -12.48
CA ARG A 126 -1.72 -4.75 -12.56
C ARG A 126 -1.56 -3.57 -11.59
N PRO A 127 -1.66 -3.79 -10.27
CA PRO A 127 -1.68 -2.71 -9.29
C PRO A 127 -0.37 -1.90 -9.22
N ALA A 128 0.72 -2.40 -9.80
CA ALA A 128 1.97 -1.66 -9.96
C ALA A 128 1.83 -0.42 -10.88
N LEU A 129 0.82 -0.37 -11.76
CA LEU A 129 0.52 0.83 -12.56
C LEU A 129 0.22 2.06 -11.68
N LEU A 130 -0.21 1.83 -10.44
CA LEU A 130 -0.56 2.86 -9.47
C LEU A 130 0.64 3.34 -8.64
N SER A 131 1.85 2.83 -8.90
CA SER A 131 3.07 3.20 -8.17
C SER A 131 3.72 4.49 -8.66
N GLY A 132 3.21 5.12 -9.71
CA GLY A 132 3.74 6.37 -10.27
C GLY A 132 3.16 7.59 -9.57
N SER A 133 3.99 8.58 -9.23
CA SER A 133 3.53 9.92 -8.91
C SER A 133 3.36 10.70 -10.21
N LEU A 134 2.15 10.74 -10.77
CA LEU A 134 1.88 11.56 -11.96
C LEU A 134 1.74 13.05 -11.61
N GLU A 135 1.68 13.41 -10.32
CA GLU A 135 1.64 14.81 -9.84
C GLU A 135 2.74 15.68 -10.46
N LYS A 136 3.94 15.14 -10.76
CA LYS A 136 5.07 15.92 -11.30
C LYS A 136 5.05 16.13 -12.82
N GLY A 137 4.11 15.53 -13.54
CA GLY A 137 4.10 15.53 -15.00
C GLY A 137 3.20 16.58 -15.65
N ILE A 138 2.26 17.19 -14.90
CA ILE A 138 1.20 18.02 -15.48
C ILE A 138 1.53 19.53 -15.38
N GLU A 139 2.40 19.95 -14.47
CA GLU A 139 2.84 21.36 -14.35
C GLU A 139 3.95 21.75 -15.34
N ALA A 140 4.48 20.81 -16.13
CA ALA A 140 5.61 21.05 -17.04
C ALA A 140 5.19 21.34 -18.50
N GLN A 141 3.89 21.55 -18.76
CA GLN A 141 3.37 21.88 -20.09
C GLN A 141 2.43 23.10 -20.05
N GLU A 142 2.96 24.23 -19.60
CA GLU A 142 2.48 25.57 -19.99
C GLU A 142 3.66 26.45 -20.35
#